data_AF-A0A2S0QAJ3-F1
#
_entry.id   AF-A0A2S0QAJ3-F1
#
_cell.length_a   1.000
_cell.length_b   1.000
_cell.length_c   1.000
_cell.angle_alpha   90.00
_cell.angle_beta   90.00
_cell.angle_gamma   90.00
#
_symmetry.space_group_name_H-M   'P 1'
#
loop_
_entity.id
_entity.type
_entity.pdbx_description
1 polymer ?
#
loop_
_entity_poly.entity_id
_entity_poly.type
_entity_poly.pdbx_seq_one_letter_code
_entity_poly.pdbx_strand_id
1 'polypeptide(L)'
;MIERWRWDQGRLTYFRFDNLKKICKVIVDLEGINIGGAEDSILRAYLTSQTDLPFAPTNYKVWRNYARVFACSLVATQLDGRLTVTDIGRNLAGVDSPEIDIDEYLSFWIPRFYLPSPAFQDYTPSDNRVFPLCAVLKYLLANFIEFGEAEINLSEVFSLIIGNGCSGTESLENYQTLRPTNRSAIGDEQRQVREMLIFASQMSWLKWYGGSLKVDIVPGDLQSIEDLRGIVEPLQNHRKSTQQQEIIALGRVTTEIVKPVALSTREIPEDIIFTEGRRVRVTHLRTERSPQLRRLFFSRNALPVCDMCSCNTRHRYPWTDNLLEIHHLLPLSSAITVTGEGTSLEDVVGLCPNCHRSVHVYYKRWFESNSVNDFLSQEEARRVYESAKEAIQL
;
A
#
# COMPACT_ATOMS: atom_id res chain seq x y z
N MET A 1 23.37 -18.67 0.80
CA MET A 1 22.86 -17.44 0.16
C MET A 1 21.41 -17.70 -0.19
N ILE A 2 20.50 -16.73 -0.03
CA ILE A 2 19.10 -16.95 -0.39
C ILE A 2 19.01 -17.06 -1.91
N GLU A 3 18.65 -18.25 -2.40
CA GLU A 3 18.67 -18.54 -3.83
C GLU A 3 17.53 -17.86 -4.59
N ARG A 4 16.38 -17.69 -3.92
CA ARG A 4 15.14 -17.18 -4.53
C ARG A 4 14.40 -16.23 -3.61
N TRP A 5 14.03 -15.05 -4.11
CA TRP A 5 13.13 -14.16 -3.39
C TRP A 5 11.69 -14.66 -3.47
N ARG A 6 11.04 -14.78 -2.31
CA ARG A 6 9.68 -15.32 -2.20
C ARG A 6 8.74 -14.35 -1.51
N TRP A 7 7.48 -14.41 -1.88
CA TRP A 7 6.39 -13.68 -1.23
C TRP A 7 5.15 -14.58 -1.13
N ASP A 8 3.96 -14.15 -1.56
CA ASP A 8 2.76 -14.99 -1.53
C ASP A 8 2.49 -15.75 -2.85
N GLN A 9 1.48 -16.62 -2.85
CA GLN A 9 1.05 -17.43 -3.99
C GLN A 9 -0.04 -16.74 -4.83
N GLY A 10 0.14 -15.48 -5.21
CA GLY A 10 -0.78 -14.83 -6.17
C GLY A 10 -2.08 -14.29 -5.57
N ARG A 11 -2.09 -13.98 -4.27
CA ARG A 11 -3.28 -13.42 -3.59
C ARG A 11 -3.22 -11.91 -3.41
N LEU A 12 -2.63 -11.19 -4.36
CA LEU A 12 -2.40 -9.75 -4.27
C LEU A 12 -3.65 -8.95 -3.82
N THR A 13 -4.85 -9.34 -4.26
CA THR A 13 -6.11 -8.72 -3.83
C THR A 13 -6.31 -8.72 -2.30
N TYR A 14 -5.86 -9.75 -1.59
CA TYR A 14 -5.97 -9.85 -0.13
C TYR A 14 -4.97 -8.94 0.60
N PHE A 15 -3.90 -8.54 -0.08
CA PHE A 15 -2.88 -7.61 0.44
C PHE A 15 -3.21 -6.14 0.17
N ARG A 16 -4.33 -5.85 -0.49
CA ARG A 16 -4.81 -4.45 -0.62
C ARG A 16 -5.10 -3.90 0.76
N PHE A 17 -4.70 -2.67 1.02
CA PHE A 17 -4.81 -2.04 2.34
C PHE A 17 -6.23 -2.11 2.92
N ASP A 18 -7.23 -1.70 2.14
CA ASP A 18 -8.63 -1.69 2.57
C ASP A 18 -9.12 -3.12 2.88
N ASN A 19 -8.68 -4.10 2.09
CA ASN A 19 -8.99 -5.50 2.33
C ASN A 19 -8.30 -6.02 3.59
N LEU A 20 -7.03 -5.66 3.83
CA LEU A 20 -6.33 -6.00 5.06
C LEU A 20 -7.03 -5.41 6.28
N LYS A 21 -7.52 -4.17 6.23
CA LYS A 21 -8.29 -3.57 7.32
C LYS A 21 -9.57 -4.36 7.61
N LYS A 22 -10.36 -4.68 6.59
CA LYS A 22 -11.58 -5.50 6.75
C LYS A 22 -11.25 -6.90 7.29
N ILE A 23 -10.20 -7.55 6.78
CA ILE A 23 -9.71 -8.84 7.30
C ILE A 23 -9.33 -8.72 8.77
N CYS A 24 -8.58 -7.67 9.14
CA CYS A 24 -8.10 -7.42 10.50
C CYS A 24 -9.26 -7.27 11.50
N LYS A 25 -10.32 -6.52 11.13
CA LYS A 25 -11.54 -6.41 11.95
C LYS A 25 -12.13 -7.79 12.27
N VAL A 26 -12.27 -8.64 11.26
CA VAL A 26 -12.80 -10.00 11.45
C VAL A 26 -11.90 -10.88 12.32
N ILE A 27 -10.59 -10.90 12.07
CA ILE A 27 -9.68 -11.79 12.83
C ILE A 27 -9.50 -11.35 14.29
N VAL A 28 -9.68 -10.05 14.59
CA VAL A 28 -9.69 -9.54 15.97
C VAL A 28 -10.96 -10.01 16.68
N ASP A 29 -12.13 -9.88 16.05
CA ASP A 29 -13.40 -10.35 16.63
C ASP A 29 -13.41 -11.86 16.90
N LEU A 30 -12.65 -12.62 16.11
CA LEU A 30 -12.55 -14.08 16.19
C LEU A 30 -11.27 -14.54 16.88
N GLU A 31 -10.52 -13.67 17.56
CA GLU A 31 -9.28 -14.08 18.19
C GLU A 31 -9.48 -15.22 19.20
N GLY A 32 -8.54 -16.17 19.19
CA GLY A 32 -8.57 -17.32 20.09
C GLY A 32 -9.38 -18.51 19.59
N ILE A 33 -10.16 -18.42 18.51
CA ILE A 33 -10.85 -19.59 17.94
C ILE A 33 -9.86 -20.69 17.55
N ASN A 34 -10.28 -21.94 17.61
CA ASN A 34 -9.48 -23.08 17.18
C ASN A 34 -9.43 -23.14 15.64
N ILE A 35 -8.25 -22.99 15.09
CA ILE A 35 -8.03 -22.97 13.64
C ILE A 35 -7.54 -24.32 13.14
N GLY A 36 -8.03 -24.71 11.95
CA GLY A 36 -7.85 -26.06 11.41
C GLY A 36 -8.88 -27.08 11.91
N GLY A 37 -9.70 -26.74 12.92
CA GLY A 37 -10.80 -27.54 13.45
C GLY A 37 -12.18 -27.24 12.84
N ALA A 38 -13.25 -27.54 13.59
CA ALA A 38 -14.64 -27.29 13.19
C ALA A 38 -14.96 -25.79 13.05
N GLU A 39 -14.31 -24.94 13.86
CA GLU A 39 -14.54 -23.48 13.91
C GLU A 39 -13.99 -22.70 12.70
N ASP A 40 -13.21 -23.33 11.82
CA ASP A 40 -12.74 -22.70 10.58
C ASP A 40 -13.90 -22.34 9.61
N SER A 41 -15.05 -23.02 9.72
CA SER A 41 -16.26 -22.62 8.98
C SER A 41 -16.80 -21.28 9.45
N ILE A 42 -16.66 -20.94 10.73
CA ILE A 42 -17.04 -19.65 11.32
C ILE A 42 -16.11 -18.57 10.77
N LEU A 43 -14.79 -18.82 10.80
CA LEU A 43 -13.79 -17.92 10.24
C LEU A 43 -14.10 -17.59 8.77
N ARG A 44 -14.40 -18.61 7.97
CA ARG A 44 -14.80 -18.43 6.57
C ARG A 44 -16.04 -17.57 6.42
N ALA A 45 -17.10 -17.88 7.18
CA ALA A 45 -18.38 -17.19 7.07
C ALA A 45 -18.23 -15.68 7.33
N TYR A 46 -17.53 -15.31 8.40
CA TYR A 46 -17.29 -13.91 8.77
C TYR A 46 -16.34 -13.21 7.80
N LEU A 47 -15.27 -13.86 7.38
CA LEU A 47 -14.34 -13.28 6.42
C LEU A 47 -15.04 -12.99 5.10
N THR A 48 -15.82 -13.93 4.56
CA THR A 48 -16.54 -13.72 3.30
C THR A 48 -17.63 -12.65 3.42
N SER A 49 -18.40 -12.63 4.52
CA SER A 49 -19.51 -11.68 4.67
C SER A 49 -19.08 -10.24 4.93
N GLN A 50 -17.91 -10.03 5.55
CA GLN A 50 -17.45 -8.68 5.94
C GLN A 50 -16.37 -8.10 5.02
N THR A 51 -15.71 -8.93 4.19
CA THR A 51 -14.64 -8.47 3.30
C THR A 51 -15.02 -8.47 1.82
N ASP A 52 -16.11 -9.14 1.45
CA ASP A 52 -16.48 -9.48 0.06
C ASP A 52 -15.43 -10.33 -0.68
N LEU A 53 -14.45 -10.88 0.04
CA LEU A 53 -13.44 -11.77 -0.52
C LEU A 53 -13.91 -13.22 -0.47
N PRO A 54 -13.61 -14.02 -1.51
CA PRO A 54 -14.18 -15.35 -1.63
C PRO A 54 -13.58 -16.38 -0.65
N PHE A 55 -12.32 -16.17 -0.22
CA PHE A 55 -11.54 -17.14 0.56
C PHE A 55 -11.54 -18.56 -0.04
N ALA A 56 -11.72 -18.69 -1.35
CA ALA A 56 -11.85 -19.97 -2.05
C ALA A 56 -10.57 -20.83 -1.96
N PRO A 57 -10.67 -22.15 -2.19
CA PRO A 57 -11.91 -22.91 -2.37
C PRO A 57 -12.62 -23.24 -1.04
N THR A 58 -13.93 -23.50 -1.10
CA THR A 58 -14.79 -23.73 0.07
C THR A 58 -14.61 -25.11 0.72
N ASN A 59 -14.08 -26.09 -0.03
CA ASN A 59 -13.82 -27.45 0.43
C ASN A 59 -12.52 -27.61 1.22
N TYR A 60 -11.71 -26.55 1.32
CA TYR A 60 -10.51 -26.52 2.17
C TYR A 60 -10.70 -25.56 3.33
N LYS A 61 -9.91 -25.77 4.38
CA LYS A 61 -9.86 -24.86 5.53
C LYS A 61 -9.27 -23.51 5.11
N VAL A 62 -9.81 -22.41 5.61
CA VAL A 62 -9.30 -21.05 5.35
C VAL A 62 -7.86 -20.98 5.80
N TRP A 63 -7.58 -21.41 7.03
CA TRP A 63 -6.24 -21.32 7.59
C TRP A 63 -5.20 -22.04 6.72
N ARG A 64 -5.55 -23.24 6.22
CA ARG A 64 -4.67 -24.04 5.34
C ARG A 64 -4.24 -23.26 4.08
N ASN A 65 -5.13 -22.46 3.50
CA ASN A 65 -4.88 -21.76 2.25
C ASN A 65 -4.40 -20.32 2.43
N TYR A 66 -4.77 -19.67 3.53
CA TYR A 66 -4.59 -18.22 3.72
C TYR A 66 -3.70 -17.86 4.91
N ALA A 67 -3.21 -18.81 5.71
CA ALA A 67 -2.26 -18.52 6.80
C ALA A 67 -1.03 -17.73 6.31
N ARG A 68 -0.56 -18.00 5.09
CA ARG A 68 0.54 -17.26 4.47
C ARG A 68 0.19 -15.80 4.22
N VAL A 69 -1.04 -15.48 3.83
CA VAL A 69 -1.47 -14.08 3.66
C VAL A 69 -1.35 -13.36 5.00
N PHE A 70 -1.91 -13.93 6.06
CA PHE A 70 -1.88 -13.33 7.40
C PHE A 70 -0.45 -13.17 7.94
N ALA A 71 0.39 -14.19 7.75
CA ALA A 71 1.78 -14.17 8.19
C ALA A 71 2.65 -13.22 7.35
N CYS A 72 2.54 -13.24 6.02
CA CYS A 72 3.27 -12.32 5.14
C CYS A 72 2.87 -10.86 5.39
N SER A 73 1.61 -10.58 5.74
CA SER A 73 1.14 -9.24 6.11
C SER A 73 1.51 -8.84 7.56
N LEU A 74 2.06 -9.77 8.35
CA LEU A 74 2.37 -9.60 9.78
C LEU A 74 1.15 -9.25 10.65
N VAL A 75 -0.05 -9.70 10.26
CA VAL A 75 -1.31 -9.35 10.96
C VAL A 75 -1.83 -10.44 11.90
N ALA A 76 -1.53 -11.71 11.61
CA ALA A 76 -1.98 -12.82 12.43
C ALA A 76 -1.11 -14.07 12.22
N THR A 77 -1.16 -14.95 13.22
CA THR A 77 -0.60 -16.30 13.18
C THR A 77 -1.43 -17.23 14.06
N GLN A 78 -0.90 -18.41 14.36
CA GLN A 78 -1.51 -19.37 15.27
C GLN A 78 -0.61 -19.67 16.44
N LEU A 79 -1.12 -19.69 17.66
CA LEU A 79 -0.40 -20.24 18.82
C LEU A 79 -1.25 -21.33 19.44
N ASP A 80 -0.64 -22.50 19.66
CA ASP A 80 -1.32 -23.67 20.23
C ASP A 80 -2.64 -24.04 19.53
N GLY A 81 -2.66 -23.90 18.20
CA GLY A 81 -3.82 -24.19 17.36
C GLY A 81 -4.94 -23.15 17.43
N ARG A 82 -4.70 -21.98 18.04
CA ARG A 82 -5.64 -20.88 18.14
C ARG A 82 -5.21 -19.67 17.33
N LEU A 83 -6.17 -18.98 16.72
CA LEU A 83 -5.93 -17.71 16.03
C LEU A 83 -5.34 -16.69 17.01
N THR A 84 -4.23 -16.05 16.65
CA THR A 84 -3.60 -15.00 17.45
C THR A 84 -3.30 -13.81 16.55
N VAL A 85 -3.75 -12.62 16.96
CA VAL A 85 -3.59 -11.39 16.19
C VAL A 85 -2.39 -10.60 16.71
N THR A 86 -1.62 -10.02 15.80
CA THR A 86 -0.46 -9.17 16.14
C THR A 86 -0.91 -7.75 16.49
N ASP A 87 -0.02 -6.94 17.09
CA ASP A 87 -0.31 -5.52 17.34
C ASP A 87 -0.57 -4.76 16.02
N ILE A 88 0.19 -5.06 14.95
CA ILE A 88 -0.07 -4.52 13.61
C ILE A 88 -1.48 -4.87 13.14
N GLY A 89 -1.93 -6.12 13.36
CA GLY A 89 -3.29 -6.55 13.02
C GLY A 89 -4.37 -5.78 13.80
N ARG A 90 -4.16 -5.53 15.10
CA ARG A 90 -5.08 -4.71 15.91
C ARG A 90 -5.13 -3.26 15.46
N ASN A 91 -3.97 -2.65 15.18
CA ASN A 91 -3.88 -1.28 14.69
C ASN A 91 -4.62 -1.09 13.36
N LEU A 92 -4.51 -2.07 12.44
CA LEU A 92 -5.28 -2.07 11.19
C LEU A 92 -6.79 -2.27 11.39
N ALA A 93 -7.19 -3.02 12.42
CA ALA A 93 -8.59 -3.19 12.79
C ALA A 93 -9.19 -1.91 13.42
N GLY A 94 -8.34 -1.02 13.94
CA GLY A 94 -8.76 0.15 14.73
C GLY A 94 -9.23 -0.23 16.14
N VAL A 95 -8.71 -1.33 16.68
CA VAL A 95 -9.03 -1.84 18.03
C VAL A 95 -7.89 -1.45 18.96
N ASP A 96 -8.21 -0.85 20.11
CA ASP A 96 -7.28 -0.39 21.17
C ASP A 96 -6.25 0.71 20.78
N SER A 97 -6.22 1.16 19.52
CA SER A 97 -5.42 2.29 19.04
C SER A 97 -6.17 3.12 18.00
N PRO A 98 -5.71 4.37 17.71
CA PRO A 98 -6.15 5.07 16.50
C PRO A 98 -5.88 4.20 15.27
N GLU A 99 -6.85 4.16 14.36
CA GLU A 99 -6.71 3.51 13.06
C GLU A 99 -5.52 4.12 12.30
N ILE A 100 -4.65 3.27 11.77
CA ILE A 100 -3.44 3.69 11.04
C ILE A 100 -3.71 3.81 9.53
N ASP A 101 -2.95 4.67 8.84
CA ASP A 101 -2.97 4.76 7.39
C ASP A 101 -2.01 3.77 6.69
N ILE A 102 -2.02 3.74 5.35
CA ILE A 102 -1.20 2.83 4.54
C ILE A 102 0.30 3.07 4.68
N ASP A 103 0.72 4.34 4.79
CA ASP A 103 2.13 4.68 4.96
C ASP A 103 2.59 4.27 6.36
N GLU A 104 1.73 4.45 7.37
CA GLU A 104 1.99 3.97 8.72
C GLU A 104 2.12 2.44 8.76
N TYR A 105 1.19 1.71 8.17
CA TYR A 105 1.26 0.25 8.07
C TYR A 105 2.53 -0.24 7.38
N LEU A 106 2.84 0.30 6.19
CA LEU A 106 4.01 -0.13 5.42
C LEU A 106 5.33 0.32 6.08
N SER A 107 5.34 1.41 6.84
CA SER A 107 6.49 1.80 7.67
C SER A 107 6.79 0.77 8.78
N PHE A 108 5.77 0.10 9.30
CA PHE A 108 6.01 -1.04 10.18
C PHE A 108 6.50 -2.24 9.38
N TRP A 109 5.81 -2.58 8.30
CA TRP A 109 6.01 -3.82 7.56
C TRP A 109 7.39 -3.92 6.88
N ILE A 110 7.82 -2.86 6.15
CA ILE A 110 9.04 -2.86 5.32
C ILE A 110 10.29 -3.27 6.09
N PRO A 111 10.62 -2.66 7.23
CA PRO A 111 11.84 -3.01 7.97
C PRO A 111 11.76 -4.38 8.65
N ARG A 112 10.57 -4.99 8.74
CA ARG A 112 10.31 -6.24 9.49
C ARG A 112 10.23 -7.47 8.60
N PHE A 113 9.79 -7.31 7.36
CA PHE A 113 9.70 -8.43 6.44
C PHE A 113 11.08 -8.81 5.89
N TYR A 114 11.49 -10.05 6.14
CA TYR A 114 12.74 -10.59 5.62
C TYR A 114 12.57 -12.02 5.09
N LEU A 115 13.57 -12.45 4.33
CA LEU A 115 13.76 -13.79 3.81
C LEU A 115 14.97 -14.47 4.49
N PRO A 116 14.95 -15.80 4.65
CA PRO A 116 13.76 -16.66 4.60
C PRO A 116 12.73 -16.20 5.63
N SER A 117 11.47 -16.10 5.24
CA SER A 117 10.41 -15.53 6.10
C SER A 117 9.82 -16.60 7.02
N PRO A 118 9.54 -16.30 8.29
CA PRO A 118 8.77 -17.20 9.18
C PRO A 118 7.36 -17.52 8.67
N ALA A 119 6.86 -16.83 7.63
CA ALA A 119 5.63 -17.18 6.92
C ALA A 119 5.75 -18.46 6.05
N PHE A 120 6.97 -18.97 5.83
CA PHE A 120 7.23 -20.15 5.00
C PHE A 120 7.75 -21.34 5.82
N GLN A 121 7.38 -22.54 5.36
CA GLN A 121 7.70 -23.80 6.07
C GLN A 121 9.20 -24.08 6.18
N ASP A 122 10.02 -23.57 5.26
CA ASP A 122 11.47 -23.74 5.20
C ASP A 122 12.25 -22.71 6.04
N TYR A 123 11.58 -21.94 6.89
CA TYR A 123 12.23 -20.97 7.77
C TYR A 123 13.09 -21.63 8.86
N THR A 124 14.37 -21.26 8.91
CA THR A 124 15.27 -21.60 10.02
C THR A 124 15.78 -20.33 10.72
N PRO A 125 15.64 -20.22 12.06
CA PRO A 125 16.13 -19.06 12.84
C PRO A 125 17.65 -18.84 12.85
N SER A 126 18.45 -19.62 12.13
CA SER A 126 19.89 -19.41 11.96
C SER A 126 20.25 -18.78 10.62
N ASP A 127 19.34 -18.76 9.65
CA ASP A 127 19.65 -18.34 8.28
C ASP A 127 20.02 -16.86 8.18
N ASN A 128 20.85 -16.49 7.20
CA ASN A 128 21.11 -15.09 6.92
C ASN A 128 19.84 -14.41 6.39
N ARG A 129 19.56 -13.20 6.90
CA ARG A 129 18.39 -12.42 6.51
C ARG A 129 18.67 -11.59 5.26
N VAL A 130 17.67 -11.51 4.38
CA VAL A 130 17.57 -10.50 3.33
C VAL A 130 16.26 -9.76 3.54
N PHE A 131 16.32 -8.43 3.59
CA PHE A 131 15.19 -7.53 3.67
C PHE A 131 14.92 -7.00 2.27
N PRO A 132 14.11 -7.70 1.46
CA PRO A 132 14.08 -7.49 0.03
C PRO A 132 13.60 -6.09 -0.35
N LEU A 133 12.57 -5.58 0.34
CA LEU A 133 12.07 -4.24 0.11
C LEU A 133 12.99 -3.16 0.68
N CYS A 134 13.68 -3.37 1.81
CA CYS A 134 14.75 -2.47 2.22
C CYS A 134 15.82 -2.34 1.14
N ALA A 135 16.25 -3.45 0.53
CA ALA A 135 17.27 -3.41 -0.52
C ALA A 135 16.82 -2.65 -1.77
N VAL A 136 15.61 -2.94 -2.27
CA VAL A 136 15.04 -2.25 -3.44
C VAL A 136 14.82 -0.76 -3.15
N LEU A 137 14.29 -0.42 -1.97
CA LEU A 137 14.00 0.96 -1.62
C LEU A 137 15.26 1.76 -1.30
N LYS A 138 16.32 1.15 -0.74
CA LYS A 138 17.64 1.79 -0.61
C LYS A 138 18.25 2.11 -1.96
N TYR A 139 18.13 1.23 -2.95
CA TYR A 139 18.53 1.55 -4.33
C TYR A 139 17.75 2.75 -4.89
N LEU A 140 16.42 2.72 -4.80
CA LEU A 140 15.59 3.82 -5.28
C LEU A 140 15.92 5.13 -4.56
N LEU A 141 16.11 5.09 -3.24
CA LEU A 141 16.45 6.26 -2.44
C LEU A 141 17.82 6.83 -2.82
N ALA A 142 18.84 5.97 -2.97
CA ALA A 142 20.18 6.40 -3.37
C ALA A 142 20.18 7.08 -4.76
N ASN A 143 19.43 6.55 -5.72
CA ASN A 143 19.28 7.17 -7.04
C ASN A 143 18.42 8.44 -6.99
N PHE A 144 17.37 8.46 -6.17
CA PHE A 144 16.52 9.65 -6.02
C PHE A 144 17.29 10.82 -5.40
N ILE A 145 18.14 10.56 -4.41
CA ILE A 145 19.02 11.56 -3.80
C ILE A 145 19.97 12.17 -4.84
N GLU A 146 20.53 11.34 -5.73
CA GLU A 146 21.52 11.77 -6.72
C GLU A 146 20.86 12.49 -7.91
N PHE A 147 19.76 11.95 -8.42
CA PHE A 147 19.18 12.35 -9.72
C PHE A 147 17.84 13.09 -9.63
N GLY A 148 17.22 13.14 -8.45
CA GLY A 148 15.90 13.77 -8.24
C GLY A 148 14.71 12.96 -8.75
N GLU A 149 14.94 11.84 -9.42
CA GLU A 149 13.95 10.83 -9.77
C GLU A 149 14.56 9.43 -9.71
N ALA A 150 13.75 8.41 -9.47
CA ALA A 150 14.22 7.03 -9.46
C ALA A 150 13.10 6.05 -9.82
N GLU A 151 13.46 5.03 -10.59
CA GLU A 151 12.64 3.86 -10.84
C GLU A 151 13.50 2.60 -10.91
N ILE A 152 12.85 1.45 -10.76
CA ILE A 152 13.49 0.14 -10.94
C ILE A 152 12.49 -0.85 -11.52
N ASN A 153 12.88 -1.52 -12.61
CA ASN A 153 12.09 -2.57 -13.23
C ASN A 153 12.49 -3.97 -12.72
N LEU A 154 11.72 -5.00 -13.06
CA LEU A 154 11.99 -6.37 -12.59
C LEU A 154 13.36 -6.89 -13.03
N SER A 155 13.79 -6.62 -14.27
CA SER A 155 15.09 -7.07 -14.77
C SER A 155 16.24 -6.44 -13.97
N GLU A 156 16.09 -5.18 -13.59
CA GLU A 156 17.05 -4.46 -12.74
C GLU A 156 17.05 -5.01 -11.31
N VAL A 157 15.89 -5.33 -10.72
CA VAL A 157 15.84 -6.01 -9.42
C VAL A 157 16.63 -7.32 -9.44
N PHE A 158 16.48 -8.14 -10.49
CA PHE A 158 17.24 -9.39 -10.60
C PHE A 158 18.72 -9.17 -10.83
N SER A 159 19.10 -8.30 -11.76
CA SER A 159 20.49 -8.12 -12.18
C SER A 159 21.31 -7.25 -11.23
N LEU A 160 20.73 -6.19 -10.66
CA LEU A 160 21.40 -5.24 -9.77
C LEU A 160 21.25 -5.60 -8.30
N ILE A 161 20.06 -5.97 -7.84
CA ILE A 161 19.82 -6.17 -6.39
C ILE A 161 20.11 -7.62 -6.00
N ILE A 162 19.35 -8.57 -6.56
CA ILE A 162 19.48 -9.99 -6.23
C ILE A 162 20.83 -10.53 -6.70
N GLY A 163 21.24 -10.15 -7.92
CA GLY A 163 22.47 -10.60 -8.53
C GLY A 163 23.76 -10.16 -7.82
N ASN A 164 23.75 -9.01 -7.15
CA ASN A 164 24.85 -8.55 -6.31
C ASN A 164 24.74 -9.03 -4.85
N GLY A 165 23.72 -9.84 -4.52
CA GLY A 165 23.54 -10.39 -3.18
C GLY A 165 23.13 -9.37 -2.13
N CYS A 166 22.47 -8.27 -2.54
CA CYS A 166 22.02 -7.24 -1.61
C CYS A 166 21.03 -7.81 -0.58
N SER A 167 21.32 -7.55 0.69
CA SER A 167 20.58 -8.01 1.86
C SER A 167 19.66 -6.94 2.44
N GLY A 168 19.81 -5.68 2.05
CA GLY A 168 19.07 -4.55 2.60
C GLY A 168 19.72 -3.93 3.84
N THR A 169 20.78 -4.54 4.39
CA THR A 169 21.54 -3.98 5.54
C THR A 169 22.72 -3.11 5.09
N GLU A 170 23.00 -3.03 3.80
CA GLU A 170 24.06 -2.19 3.25
C GLU A 170 23.73 -0.70 3.42
N SER A 171 24.77 0.15 3.37
CA SER A 171 24.59 1.60 3.32
C SER A 171 24.09 2.08 1.95
N LEU A 172 23.59 3.32 1.86
CA LEU A 172 23.08 3.86 0.60
C LEU A 172 24.18 3.98 -0.48
N GLU A 173 25.40 4.29 -0.08
CA GLU A 173 26.55 4.46 -0.97
C GLU A 173 26.86 3.15 -1.72
N ASN A 174 26.68 1.99 -1.05
CA ASN A 174 26.88 0.70 -1.69
C ASN A 174 25.96 0.52 -2.91
N TYR A 175 24.71 1.01 -2.84
CA TYR A 175 23.74 0.87 -3.93
C TYR A 175 24.09 1.71 -5.17
N GLN A 176 24.85 2.80 -5.01
CA GLN A 176 25.32 3.62 -6.13
C GLN A 176 26.42 2.93 -6.95
N THR A 177 27.10 1.94 -6.35
CA THR A 177 28.24 1.23 -6.98
C THR A 177 27.85 -0.06 -7.69
N LEU A 178 26.58 -0.48 -7.58
CA LEU A 178 26.10 -1.73 -8.16
C LEU A 178 26.33 -1.78 -9.68
N ARG A 179 26.54 -3.00 -10.17
CA ARG A 179 26.69 -3.29 -11.60
C ARG A 179 25.75 -4.43 -11.99
N PRO A 180 25.08 -4.37 -13.15
CA PRO A 180 24.20 -5.45 -13.57
C PRO A 180 24.97 -6.75 -13.70
N THR A 181 24.42 -7.82 -13.14
CA THR A 181 24.91 -9.19 -13.30
C THR A 181 24.05 -9.96 -14.31
N ASN A 182 24.44 -11.20 -14.63
CA ASN A 182 23.65 -12.10 -15.48
C ASN A 182 22.48 -12.77 -14.74
N ARG A 183 22.18 -12.39 -13.49
CA ARG A 183 21.08 -12.99 -12.72
C ARG A 183 19.74 -12.61 -13.33
N SER A 184 18.97 -13.62 -13.69
CA SER A 184 17.58 -13.54 -14.17
C SER A 184 16.66 -14.39 -13.31
N ALA A 185 15.36 -14.12 -13.32
CA ALA A 185 14.39 -14.81 -12.47
C ALA A 185 14.36 -16.33 -12.66
N ILE A 186 14.15 -17.07 -11.57
CA ILE A 186 14.05 -18.53 -11.58
C ILE A 186 12.62 -18.97 -11.27
N GLY A 187 11.98 -19.71 -12.19
CA GLY A 187 10.61 -20.23 -12.01
C GLY A 187 9.59 -19.11 -11.79
N ASP A 188 8.81 -19.20 -10.72
CA ASP A 188 7.77 -18.21 -10.39
C ASP A 188 8.29 -17.00 -9.60
N GLU A 189 9.61 -16.85 -9.44
CA GLU A 189 10.24 -15.78 -8.66
C GLU A 189 9.90 -14.39 -9.20
N GLN A 190 9.89 -14.21 -10.53
CA GLN A 190 9.53 -12.93 -11.15
C GLN A 190 8.14 -12.46 -10.74
N ARG A 191 7.16 -13.38 -10.68
CA ARG A 191 5.81 -13.07 -10.22
C ARG A 191 5.83 -12.66 -8.74
N GLN A 192 6.51 -13.43 -7.89
CA GLN A 192 6.54 -13.16 -6.45
C GLN A 192 7.20 -11.82 -6.13
N VAL A 193 8.32 -11.49 -6.79
CA VAL A 193 8.97 -10.17 -6.68
C VAL A 193 8.05 -9.07 -7.19
N ARG A 194 7.45 -9.23 -8.37
CA ARG A 194 6.51 -8.24 -8.94
C ARG A 194 5.36 -7.94 -7.99
N GLU A 195 4.70 -8.98 -7.50
CA GLU A 195 3.59 -8.86 -6.56
C GLU A 195 4.05 -8.09 -5.31
N MET A 196 5.23 -8.38 -4.76
CA MET A 196 5.76 -7.71 -3.56
C MET A 196 6.01 -6.21 -3.79
N LEU A 197 6.55 -5.86 -4.96
CA LEU A 197 6.73 -4.45 -5.35
C LEU A 197 5.38 -3.75 -5.56
N ILE A 198 4.38 -4.44 -6.11
CA ILE A 198 3.02 -3.91 -6.23
C ILE A 198 2.42 -3.64 -4.84
N PHE A 199 2.60 -4.54 -3.88
CA PHE A 199 2.14 -4.32 -2.51
C PHE A 199 2.80 -3.12 -1.84
N ALA A 200 4.11 -2.96 -2.00
CA ALA A 200 4.84 -1.78 -1.52
C ALA A 200 4.37 -0.49 -2.21
N SER A 201 3.97 -0.55 -3.48
CA SER A 201 3.50 0.63 -4.23
C SER A 201 2.18 1.24 -3.74
N GLN A 202 1.55 0.63 -2.73
CA GLN A 202 0.42 1.24 -2.02
C GLN A 202 0.85 2.41 -1.13
N MET A 203 2.15 2.53 -0.80
CA MET A 203 2.69 3.73 -0.16
C MET A 203 2.41 4.96 -1.03
N SER A 204 2.13 6.08 -0.39
CA SER A 204 1.77 7.30 -1.09
C SER A 204 2.88 7.84 -2.00
N TRP A 205 4.15 7.63 -1.61
CA TRP A 205 5.35 8.07 -2.34
C TRP A 205 5.93 7.04 -3.30
N LEU A 206 5.26 5.91 -3.52
CA LEU A 206 5.63 4.89 -4.50
C LEU A 206 4.52 4.69 -5.52
N LYS A 207 4.86 4.35 -6.76
CA LYS A 207 3.89 3.97 -7.79
C LYS A 207 4.41 2.83 -8.64
N TRP A 208 3.55 1.85 -8.91
CA TRP A 208 3.83 0.79 -9.87
C TRP A 208 3.16 1.07 -11.21
N TYR A 209 3.96 1.28 -12.25
CA TYR A 209 3.47 1.49 -13.61
C TYR A 209 4.54 1.13 -14.65
N GLY A 210 4.12 0.61 -15.80
CA GLY A 210 5.02 0.24 -16.90
C GLY A 210 5.99 -0.90 -16.56
N GLY A 211 5.65 -1.73 -15.56
CA GLY A 211 6.54 -2.81 -15.10
C GLY A 211 7.67 -2.35 -14.16
N SER A 212 7.63 -1.10 -13.71
CA SER A 212 8.61 -0.49 -12.80
C SER A 212 7.96 0.03 -11.53
N LEU A 213 8.70 -0.05 -10.42
CA LEU A 213 8.41 0.70 -9.19
C LEU A 213 9.11 2.05 -9.28
N LYS A 214 8.36 3.14 -9.06
CA LYS A 214 8.85 4.52 -9.20
C LYS A 214 8.69 5.29 -7.90
N VAL A 215 9.65 6.17 -7.61
CA VAL A 215 9.51 7.18 -6.56
C VAL A 215 8.59 8.30 -7.04
N ASP A 216 7.64 8.65 -6.19
CA ASP A 216 6.58 9.63 -6.45
C ASP A 216 6.63 10.75 -5.40
N ILE A 217 7.75 11.47 -5.40
CA ILE A 217 8.08 12.55 -4.48
C ILE A 217 8.53 13.75 -5.32
N VAL A 218 8.13 14.97 -4.95
CA VAL A 218 8.66 16.21 -5.53
C VAL A 218 9.45 17.02 -4.49
N PRO A 219 10.30 17.97 -4.93
CA PRO A 219 10.96 18.91 -4.03
C PRO A 219 9.94 19.62 -3.11
N GLY A 220 10.10 19.47 -1.79
CA GLY A 220 9.21 20.03 -0.77
C GLY A 220 8.18 19.06 -0.16
N ASP A 221 8.08 17.81 -0.62
CA ASP A 221 7.23 16.76 0.00
C ASP A 221 7.80 16.19 1.29
N LEU A 222 9.11 16.36 1.51
CA LEU A 222 9.83 15.88 2.68
C LEU A 222 10.38 17.07 3.45
N GLN A 223 10.22 17.07 4.77
CA GLN A 223 10.99 17.96 5.64
C GLN A 223 12.46 17.56 5.65
N SER A 224 12.74 16.25 5.62
CA SER A 224 14.07 15.69 5.44
C SER A 224 14.02 14.36 4.68
N ILE A 225 15.01 14.12 3.81
CA ILE A 225 15.23 12.80 3.21
C ILE A 225 15.51 11.73 4.29
N GLU A 226 16.01 12.15 5.46
CA GLU A 226 16.28 11.25 6.59
C GLU A 226 15.01 10.55 7.08
N ASP A 227 13.82 11.14 6.88
CA ASP A 227 12.55 10.52 7.24
C ASP A 227 12.39 9.17 6.50
N LEU A 228 12.72 9.14 5.21
CA LEU A 228 12.65 7.91 4.41
C LEU A 228 13.70 6.87 4.79
N ARG A 229 14.86 7.31 5.33
CA ARG A 229 15.93 6.40 5.75
C ARG A 229 15.46 5.49 6.89
N GLY A 230 14.62 6.00 7.80
CA GLY A 230 14.03 5.21 8.88
C GLY A 230 13.13 4.07 8.40
N ILE A 231 12.45 4.23 7.26
CA ILE A 231 11.57 3.18 6.69
C ILE A 231 12.38 2.07 6.04
N VAL A 232 13.48 2.42 5.38
CA VAL A 232 14.27 1.46 4.59
C VAL A 232 15.35 0.76 5.40
N GLU A 233 15.46 1.03 6.71
CA GLU A 233 16.46 0.39 7.57
C GLU A 233 15.91 -0.87 8.26
N PRO A 234 16.52 -2.05 8.03
CA PRO A 234 16.06 -3.31 8.64
C PRO A 234 15.95 -3.30 10.17
N LEU A 235 14.86 -3.87 10.69
CA LEU A 235 14.70 -4.13 12.11
C LEU A 235 15.48 -5.38 12.50
N GLN A 236 16.62 -5.18 13.16
CA GLN A 236 17.54 -6.26 13.53
C GLN A 236 17.31 -6.77 14.96
N ASN A 237 16.18 -7.43 15.19
CA ASN A 237 15.88 -8.05 16.49
C ASN A 237 16.38 -9.50 16.60
N HIS A 238 16.48 -9.99 17.85
CA HIS A 238 16.70 -11.42 18.14
C HIS A 238 15.51 -12.27 17.70
N ARG A 239 15.79 -13.32 16.93
CA ARG A 239 14.79 -14.24 16.41
C ARG A 239 14.23 -15.16 17.49
N LYS A 240 12.94 -15.47 17.39
CA LYS A 240 12.27 -16.50 18.16
C LYS A 240 12.51 -17.88 17.57
N SER A 241 12.35 -18.90 18.42
CA SER A 241 12.63 -20.30 18.07
C SER A 241 11.60 -20.91 17.13
N THR A 242 10.36 -20.41 17.13
CA THR A 242 9.28 -20.91 16.28
C THR A 242 8.81 -19.84 15.29
N GLN A 243 8.29 -20.28 14.14
CA GLN A 243 7.71 -19.40 13.10
C GLN A 243 6.62 -18.50 13.69
N GLN A 244 5.75 -19.09 14.51
CA GLN A 244 4.59 -18.42 15.06
C GLN A 244 5.00 -17.34 16.07
N GLN A 245 5.93 -17.65 16.97
CA GLN A 245 6.46 -16.64 17.90
C GLN A 245 7.22 -15.53 17.17
N GLU A 246 7.93 -15.85 16.07
CA GLU A 246 8.61 -14.83 15.28
C GLU A 246 7.60 -13.90 14.59
N ILE A 247 6.51 -14.42 14.01
CA ILE A 247 5.45 -13.57 13.43
C ILE A 247 4.85 -12.63 14.48
N ILE A 248 4.58 -13.11 15.70
CA ILE A 248 4.14 -12.23 16.80
C ILE A 248 5.20 -11.18 17.14
N ALA A 249 6.47 -11.57 17.22
CA ALA A 249 7.56 -10.66 17.56
C ALA A 249 7.76 -9.57 16.48
N LEU A 250 7.66 -9.93 15.21
CA LEU A 250 7.70 -8.99 14.09
C LEU A 250 6.47 -8.09 14.09
N GLY A 251 5.28 -8.64 14.31
CA GLY A 251 4.04 -7.87 14.35
C GLY A 251 3.84 -6.99 15.59
N ARG A 252 4.83 -6.93 16.50
CA ARG A 252 4.76 -6.12 17.73
C ARG A 252 5.00 -4.64 17.45
N VAL A 253 4.18 -3.78 18.05
CA VAL A 253 4.31 -2.31 18.01
C VAL A 253 4.61 -1.81 19.42
N THR A 254 5.77 -1.19 19.64
CA THR A 254 6.15 -0.57 20.92
C THR A 254 6.27 0.94 20.76
N THR A 255 6.16 1.69 21.85
CA THR A 255 6.22 3.17 21.86
C THR A 255 7.56 3.75 21.39
N GLU A 256 8.61 2.91 21.29
CA GLU A 256 9.94 3.26 20.80
C GLU A 256 10.07 3.15 19.26
N ILE A 257 9.02 2.70 18.59
CA ILE A 257 9.06 2.35 17.16
C ILE A 257 8.75 3.57 16.30
N VAL A 258 9.66 3.79 15.35
CA VAL A 258 9.66 4.76 14.24
C VAL A 258 8.30 5.41 14.03
N LYS A 259 8.23 6.71 14.34
CA LYS A 259 7.11 7.53 13.88
C LYS A 259 7.05 7.39 12.36
N PRO A 260 5.90 6.99 11.80
CA PRO A 260 5.75 6.85 10.38
C PRO A 260 6.15 8.15 9.68
N VAL A 261 6.74 8.03 8.49
CA VAL A 261 7.15 9.20 7.71
C VAL A 261 5.91 10.04 7.45
N ALA A 262 5.82 11.15 8.15
CA ALA A 262 4.89 12.19 7.82
C ALA A 262 5.50 12.91 6.61
N LEU A 263 5.20 12.44 5.39
CA LEU A 263 5.36 13.30 4.22
C LEU A 263 4.63 14.59 4.57
N SER A 264 5.32 15.73 4.48
CA SER A 264 4.67 17.01 4.70
C SER A 264 3.58 17.10 3.66
N THR A 265 2.34 16.94 4.10
CA THR A 265 1.20 17.26 3.28
C THR A 265 1.43 18.70 2.82
N ARG A 266 1.38 18.93 1.50
CA ARG A 266 1.48 20.26 0.89
C ARG A 266 0.23 21.07 1.27
N GLU A 267 0.02 21.30 2.55
CA GLU A 267 -1.22 21.84 3.12
C GLU A 267 -1.31 23.33 2.83
N ILE A 268 -2.52 23.74 2.45
CA ILE A 268 -3.04 25.04 2.83
C ILE A 268 -3.97 24.73 4.02
N PRO A 269 -3.87 25.43 5.17
CA PRO A 269 -4.60 25.09 6.41
C PRO A 269 -6.12 24.93 6.27
N GLU A 270 -6.72 25.46 5.20
CA GLU A 270 -8.16 25.42 4.92
C GLU A 270 -8.64 24.03 4.45
N ASP A 271 -7.73 23.16 3.99
CA ASP A 271 -8.05 21.82 3.45
C ASP A 271 -7.92 20.69 4.48
N ILE A 272 -7.67 21.01 5.76
CA ILE A 272 -7.66 20.05 6.88
C ILE A 272 -8.97 20.20 7.66
N ILE A 273 -9.94 19.30 7.46
CA ILE A 273 -11.08 19.19 8.39
C ILE A 273 -10.68 18.17 9.43
N PHE A 274 -10.51 18.66 10.66
CA PHE A 274 -10.48 17.84 11.86
C PHE A 274 -11.92 17.54 12.26
N THR A 275 -12.41 16.34 11.98
CA THR A 275 -13.59 15.79 12.66
C THR A 275 -13.11 14.86 13.76
N GLU A 276 -13.35 15.29 15.01
CA GLU A 276 -13.20 14.45 16.22
C GLU A 276 -11.84 13.74 16.37
N GLY A 277 -10.75 14.37 15.97
CA GLY A 277 -9.39 13.84 16.18
C GLY A 277 -8.97 12.71 15.25
N ARG A 278 -9.73 12.38 14.20
CA ARG A 278 -9.36 11.37 13.19
C ARG A 278 -8.69 12.00 11.96
N ARG A 279 -7.52 11.45 11.55
CA ARG A 279 -6.76 11.86 10.36
C ARG A 279 -7.32 11.16 9.11
N VAL A 280 -8.38 11.71 8.51
CA VAL A 280 -9.01 11.08 7.31
C VAL A 280 -8.65 11.80 5.99
N ARG A 281 -7.99 12.96 6.02
CA ARG A 281 -7.79 13.81 4.83
C ARG A 281 -6.45 13.71 4.09
N VAL A 282 -5.49 12.92 4.59
CA VAL A 282 -4.11 12.95 4.10
C VAL A 282 -3.90 12.13 2.81
N THR A 283 -4.57 10.98 2.67
CA THR A 283 -4.35 10.05 1.55
C THR A 283 -4.96 10.53 0.23
N HIS A 284 -6.17 11.10 0.27
CA HIS A 284 -6.87 11.64 -0.89
C HIS A 284 -6.07 12.77 -1.58
N LEU A 285 -5.60 13.75 -0.80
CA LEU A 285 -4.83 14.88 -1.33
C LEU A 285 -3.46 14.45 -1.91
N ARG A 286 -2.80 13.45 -1.30
CA ARG A 286 -1.56 12.87 -1.82
C ARG A 286 -1.80 12.23 -3.20
N THR A 287 -2.92 11.53 -3.35
CA THR A 287 -3.33 10.91 -4.62
C THR A 287 -3.57 11.96 -5.71
N GLU A 288 -4.36 13.00 -5.44
CA GLU A 288 -4.68 14.07 -6.41
C GLU A 288 -3.44 14.83 -6.90
N ARG A 289 -2.40 14.89 -6.06
CA ARG A 289 -1.14 15.62 -6.35
C ARG A 289 0.01 14.72 -6.80
N SER A 290 -0.20 13.43 -6.97
CA SER A 290 0.80 12.46 -7.43
C SER A 290 1.30 12.79 -8.86
N PRO A 291 2.57 13.22 -9.04
CA PRO A 291 3.12 13.49 -10.36
C PRO A 291 3.16 12.24 -11.25
N GLN A 292 3.45 11.08 -10.68
CA GLN A 292 3.49 9.82 -11.43
C GLN A 292 2.08 9.41 -11.87
N LEU A 293 1.06 9.55 -11.01
CA LEU A 293 -0.34 9.30 -11.38
C LEU A 293 -0.82 10.29 -12.44
N ARG A 294 -0.45 11.57 -12.32
CA ARG A 294 -0.73 12.59 -13.33
C ARG A 294 -0.14 12.21 -14.68
N ARG A 295 1.16 11.86 -14.71
CA ARG A 295 1.85 11.39 -15.92
C ARG A 295 1.16 10.15 -16.51
N LEU A 296 0.82 9.18 -15.67
CA LEU A 296 0.10 7.97 -16.05
C LEU A 296 -1.26 8.31 -16.67
N PHE A 297 -2.06 9.13 -16.01
CA PHE A 297 -3.39 9.50 -16.46
C PHE A 297 -3.38 10.15 -17.84
N PHE A 298 -2.52 11.15 -18.06
CA PHE A 298 -2.42 11.84 -19.35
C PHE A 298 -1.72 11.03 -20.44
N SER A 299 -0.93 10.00 -20.08
CA SER A 299 -0.41 9.06 -21.08
C SER A 299 -1.51 8.19 -21.70
N ARG A 300 -2.60 7.93 -20.97
CA ARG A 300 -3.76 7.17 -21.45
C ARG A 300 -4.92 8.05 -21.92
N ASN A 301 -5.02 9.28 -21.40
CA ASN A 301 -6.05 10.26 -21.74
C ASN A 301 -5.42 11.49 -22.38
N ALA A 302 -5.16 11.42 -23.69
CA ALA A 302 -4.46 12.47 -24.42
C ALA A 302 -5.27 13.78 -24.58
N LEU A 303 -6.59 13.71 -24.44
CA LEU A 303 -7.48 14.86 -24.57
C LEU A 303 -7.76 15.48 -23.20
N PRO A 304 -7.50 16.79 -22.99
CA PRO A 304 -7.74 17.46 -21.71
C PRO A 304 -9.19 17.92 -21.60
N VAL A 305 -10.12 16.96 -21.62
CA VAL A 305 -11.57 17.18 -21.45
C VAL A 305 -11.94 16.91 -20.00
N CYS A 306 -12.58 17.87 -19.35
CA CYS A 306 -13.06 17.71 -17.98
C CYS A 306 -14.18 16.67 -17.95
N ASP A 307 -14.07 15.68 -17.06
CA ASP A 307 -15.08 14.62 -16.93
C ASP A 307 -16.46 15.16 -16.51
N MET A 308 -16.49 16.21 -15.68
CA MET A 308 -17.73 16.84 -15.22
C MET A 308 -18.38 17.76 -16.25
N CYS A 309 -17.69 18.85 -16.64
CA CYS A 309 -18.30 19.86 -17.50
C CYS A 309 -18.07 19.66 -19.01
N SER A 310 -17.38 18.57 -19.40
CA SER A 310 -17.03 18.28 -20.79
C SER A 310 -16.24 19.40 -21.50
N CYS A 311 -15.75 20.40 -20.76
CA CYS A 311 -14.94 21.48 -21.31
C CYS A 311 -13.56 20.95 -21.68
N ASN A 312 -13.16 21.15 -22.95
CA ASN A 312 -11.78 20.95 -23.38
C ASN A 312 -10.92 22.13 -22.93
N THR A 313 -10.02 21.92 -21.97
CA THR A 313 -9.24 23.02 -21.39
C THR A 313 -8.20 23.57 -22.35
N ARG A 314 -7.67 22.76 -23.28
CA ARG A 314 -6.73 23.24 -24.30
C ARG A 314 -7.41 24.18 -25.30
N HIS A 315 -8.66 23.90 -25.69
CA HIS A 315 -9.41 24.82 -26.55
C HIS A 315 -9.84 26.09 -25.80
N ARG A 316 -10.27 25.96 -24.54
CA ARG A 316 -10.68 27.11 -23.73
C ARG A 316 -9.52 28.02 -23.33
N TYR A 317 -8.34 27.43 -23.10
CA TYR A 317 -7.13 28.12 -22.67
C TYR A 317 -5.94 27.69 -23.54
N PRO A 318 -5.78 28.25 -24.75
CA PRO A 318 -4.78 27.78 -25.72
C PRO A 318 -3.31 27.95 -25.30
N TRP A 319 -3.04 28.73 -24.26
CA TRP A 319 -1.70 28.95 -23.70
C TRP A 319 -1.31 27.91 -22.63
N THR A 320 -2.18 26.93 -22.33
CA THR A 320 -1.86 25.79 -21.47
C THR A 320 -2.05 24.48 -22.23
N ASP A 321 -1.07 23.59 -22.10
CA ASP A 321 -1.18 22.25 -22.66
C ASP A 321 -2.24 21.40 -21.97
N ASN A 322 -2.45 21.64 -20.67
CA ASN A 322 -3.34 20.88 -19.83
C ASN A 322 -3.63 21.59 -18.51
N LEU A 323 -4.91 21.86 -18.22
CA LEU A 323 -5.36 22.47 -16.96
C LEU A 323 -6.16 21.51 -16.09
N LEU A 324 -6.30 20.24 -16.48
CA LEU A 324 -7.02 19.28 -15.67
C LEU A 324 -6.20 18.90 -14.43
N GLU A 325 -6.91 18.74 -13.33
CA GLU A 325 -6.46 18.22 -12.04
C GLU A 325 -7.00 16.80 -11.87
N ILE A 326 -6.21 15.92 -11.28
CA ILE A 326 -6.65 14.54 -11.02
C ILE A 326 -7.49 14.56 -9.75
N HIS A 327 -8.70 14.03 -9.81
CA HIS A 327 -9.59 13.85 -8.67
C HIS A 327 -9.75 12.37 -8.37
N HIS A 328 -9.65 11.99 -7.09
CA HIS A 328 -9.83 10.60 -6.64
C HIS A 328 -11.27 10.34 -6.24
N LEU A 329 -11.90 9.31 -6.81
CA LEU A 329 -13.31 8.99 -6.58
C LEU A 329 -13.55 8.20 -5.30
N LEU A 330 -12.53 7.55 -4.73
CA LEU A 330 -12.69 6.65 -3.58
C LEU A 330 -12.82 7.38 -2.24
N PRO A 331 -13.29 6.68 -1.17
CA PRO A 331 -13.25 7.17 0.20
C PRO A 331 -11.91 7.84 0.54
N LEU A 332 -11.97 8.85 1.41
CA LEU A 332 -10.83 9.71 1.74
C LEU A 332 -9.63 8.92 2.32
N SER A 333 -9.94 7.81 2.99
CA SER A 333 -8.97 6.90 3.59
C SER A 333 -8.39 5.84 2.64
N SER A 334 -9.01 5.64 1.47
CA SER A 334 -8.60 4.60 0.52
C SER A 334 -7.36 5.02 -0.28
N ALA A 335 -6.42 4.09 -0.42
CA ALA A 335 -5.33 4.23 -1.38
C ALA A 335 -5.83 3.98 -2.81
N ILE A 336 -5.11 4.48 -3.83
CA ILE A 336 -5.39 4.13 -5.22
C ILE A 336 -5.33 2.61 -5.38
N THR A 337 -6.33 2.02 -6.04
CA THR A 337 -6.32 0.59 -6.33
C THR A 337 -5.09 0.21 -7.15
N VAL A 338 -4.29 -0.74 -6.66
CA VAL A 338 -3.21 -1.34 -7.44
C VAL A 338 -3.57 -2.78 -7.80
N THR A 339 -3.50 -3.09 -9.09
CA THR A 339 -3.80 -4.41 -9.65
C THR A 339 -2.52 -5.11 -10.10
N GLY A 340 -2.62 -6.35 -10.59
CA GLY A 340 -1.49 -7.05 -11.21
C GLY A 340 -0.90 -6.31 -12.43
N GLU A 341 -1.68 -5.44 -13.08
CA GLU A 341 -1.25 -4.60 -14.21
C GLU A 341 -0.68 -3.24 -13.76
N GLY A 342 -0.85 -2.92 -12.47
CA GLY A 342 -0.30 -1.74 -11.81
C GLY A 342 -1.34 -0.78 -11.26
N THR A 343 -0.92 0.47 -11.08
CA THR A 343 -1.76 1.54 -10.52
C THR A 343 -2.99 1.72 -11.42
N SER A 344 -4.18 1.48 -10.86
CA SER A 344 -5.44 1.60 -11.58
C SER A 344 -5.81 3.07 -11.77
N LEU A 345 -6.39 3.39 -12.92
CA LEU A 345 -6.97 4.70 -13.20
C LEU A 345 -8.50 4.71 -13.07
N GLU A 346 -9.13 3.57 -12.75
CA GLU A 346 -10.60 3.44 -12.63
C GLU A 346 -11.19 4.26 -11.49
N ASP A 347 -10.33 4.68 -10.58
CA ASP A 347 -10.67 5.41 -9.36
C ASP A 347 -10.33 6.89 -9.45
N VAL A 348 -9.86 7.37 -10.61
CA VAL A 348 -9.50 8.77 -10.80
C VAL A 348 -10.06 9.36 -12.08
N VAL A 349 -10.37 10.64 -12.04
CA VAL A 349 -10.92 11.41 -13.16
C VAL A 349 -10.18 12.72 -13.34
N GLY A 350 -10.21 13.27 -14.55
CA GLY A 350 -9.62 14.58 -14.86
C GLY A 350 -10.66 15.69 -14.77
N LEU A 351 -10.50 16.62 -13.84
CA LEU A 351 -11.43 17.75 -13.63
C LEU A 351 -10.76 19.09 -13.90
N CYS A 352 -11.49 20.06 -14.45
CA CYS A 352 -10.98 21.43 -14.50
C CYS A 352 -10.98 22.04 -13.08
N PRO A 353 -10.18 23.09 -12.81
CA PRO A 353 -10.05 23.64 -11.45
C PRO A 353 -11.37 24.11 -10.82
N ASN A 354 -12.35 24.49 -11.66
CA ASN A 354 -13.67 24.89 -11.18
C ASN A 354 -14.52 23.67 -10.77
N CYS A 355 -14.58 22.64 -11.61
CA CYS A 355 -15.33 21.41 -11.30
C CYS A 355 -14.71 20.68 -10.12
N HIS A 356 -13.37 20.66 -10.03
CA HIS A 356 -12.67 20.02 -8.94
C HIS A 356 -13.01 20.67 -7.58
N ARG A 357 -12.93 22.01 -7.48
CA ARG A 357 -13.37 22.71 -6.26
C ARG A 357 -14.86 22.51 -5.99
N SER A 358 -15.69 22.53 -7.03
CA SER A 358 -17.14 22.37 -6.91
C SER A 358 -17.55 21.00 -6.35
N VAL A 359 -16.92 19.90 -6.80
CA VAL A 359 -17.25 18.55 -6.32
C VAL A 359 -16.87 18.37 -4.86
N HIS A 360 -15.74 18.94 -4.42
CA HIS A 360 -15.36 18.94 -3.00
C HIS A 360 -16.38 19.68 -2.11
N VAL A 361 -16.92 20.81 -2.60
CA VAL A 361 -18.02 21.52 -1.91
C VAL A 361 -19.30 20.65 -1.87
N TYR A 362 -19.61 19.96 -2.95
CA TYR A 362 -20.75 19.04 -3.02
C TYR A 362 -20.60 17.90 -2.00
N TYR A 363 -19.43 17.25 -1.94
CA TYR A 363 -19.15 16.18 -0.97
C TYR A 363 -19.29 16.66 0.46
N LYS A 364 -18.74 17.84 0.80
CA LYS A 364 -18.90 18.43 2.14
C LYS A 364 -20.37 18.55 2.55
N ARG A 365 -21.21 19.09 1.67
CA ARG A 365 -22.66 19.22 1.93
C ARG A 365 -23.36 17.86 2.02
N TRP A 366 -22.95 16.91 1.19
CA TRP A 366 -23.49 15.56 1.21
C TRP A 366 -23.16 14.84 2.53
N PHE A 367 -21.92 14.93 3.01
CA PHE A 367 -21.48 14.40 4.30
C PHE A 367 -22.25 15.03 5.47
N GLU A 368 -22.37 16.36 5.49
CA GLU A 368 -23.16 17.09 6.50
C GLU A 368 -24.63 16.64 6.50
N SER A 369 -25.24 16.49 5.32
CA SER A 369 -26.65 16.11 5.19
C SER A 369 -26.93 14.66 5.59
N ASN A 370 -25.94 13.77 5.45
CA ASN A 370 -26.07 12.35 5.79
C ASN A 370 -25.47 12.00 7.16
N SER A 371 -24.86 12.97 7.86
CA SER A 371 -24.18 12.75 9.14
C SER A 371 -23.12 11.64 9.09
N VAL A 372 -22.36 11.57 7.99
CA VAL A 372 -21.24 10.64 7.80
C VAL A 372 -19.95 11.42 7.56
N ASN A 373 -18.81 10.83 7.94
CA ASN A 373 -17.50 11.48 7.83
C ASN A 373 -16.71 11.07 6.57
N ASP A 374 -17.12 10.00 5.89
CA ASP A 374 -16.52 9.48 4.65
C ASP A 374 -17.56 8.59 3.93
N PHE A 375 -17.27 8.21 2.69
CA PHE A 375 -18.07 7.23 1.96
C PHE A 375 -17.94 5.83 2.55
N LEU A 376 -19.03 5.07 2.58
CA LEU A 376 -19.09 3.70 3.09
C LEU A 376 -18.46 2.68 2.13
N SER A 377 -18.47 2.97 0.83
CA SER A 377 -17.94 2.08 -0.20
C SER A 377 -17.54 2.85 -1.47
N GLN A 378 -16.74 2.19 -2.32
CA GLN A 378 -16.41 2.66 -3.67
C GLN A 378 -17.65 2.89 -4.52
N GLU A 379 -18.68 2.06 -4.37
CA GLU A 379 -19.94 2.19 -5.11
C GLU A 379 -20.74 3.42 -4.68
N GLU A 380 -20.77 3.69 -3.37
CA GLU A 380 -21.37 4.92 -2.86
C GLU A 380 -20.64 6.16 -3.38
N ALA A 381 -19.30 6.16 -3.30
CA ALA A 381 -18.50 7.29 -3.73
C ALA A 381 -18.70 7.60 -5.23
N ARG A 382 -18.71 6.57 -6.08
CA ARG A 382 -19.03 6.71 -7.52
C ARG A 382 -20.44 7.24 -7.76
N ARG A 383 -21.44 6.71 -7.06
CA ARG A 383 -22.83 7.16 -7.19
C ARG A 383 -23.00 8.63 -6.79
N VAL A 384 -22.35 9.05 -5.71
CA VAL A 384 -22.40 10.45 -5.24
C VAL A 384 -21.69 11.38 -6.22
N TYR A 385 -20.55 10.95 -6.77
CA TYR A 385 -19.84 11.66 -7.84
C TYR A 385 -20.72 11.86 -9.09
N GLU A 386 -21.34 10.79 -9.60
CA GLU A 386 -22.23 10.87 -10.77
C GLU A 386 -23.43 11.78 -10.50
N SER A 387 -24.03 11.72 -9.31
CA SER A 387 -25.11 12.63 -8.92
C SER A 387 -24.66 14.10 -8.94
N ALA A 388 -23.44 14.37 -8.48
CA ALA A 388 -22.87 15.72 -8.54
C ALA A 388 -22.67 16.19 -9.99
N LYS A 389 -22.17 15.29 -10.85
CA LYS A 389 -21.92 15.53 -12.28
C LYS A 389 -23.21 15.82 -13.05
N GLU A 390 -24.26 15.04 -12.83
CA GLU A 390 -25.59 15.24 -13.44
C GLU A 390 -26.25 16.54 -13.01
N ALA A 391 -25.96 17.03 -11.80
CA ALA A 391 -26.49 18.28 -11.28
C ALA A 391 -25.81 19.55 -11.84
N ILE A 392 -24.69 19.42 -12.57
CA ILE A 392 -23.98 20.57 -13.14
C ILE A 392 -24.82 21.18 -14.26
N GLN A 393 -25.08 22.49 -14.13
CA GLN A 393 -25.68 23.29 -15.19
C GLN A 393 -24.56 23.90 -16.04
N LEU A 394 -24.55 23.59 -17.34
CA LEU A 394 -23.49 23.95 -18.30
C LEU A 394 -23.81 25.16 -19.14
#